data_AF-A0A843B2J9-F1
#
_entry.id   AF-A0A843B2J9-F1
#
_cell.length_a   1.000
_cell.length_b   1.000
_cell.length_c   1.000
_cell.angle_alpha   90.00
_cell.angle_beta   90.00
_cell.angle_gamma   90.00
#
_symmetry.space_group_name_H-M   'P 1'
#
loop_
_entity.id
_entity.type
_entity.pdbx_description
1 polymer ?
#
loop_
_entity_poly.entity_id
_entity_poly.type
_entity_poly.pdbx_seq_one_letter_code
_entity_poly.pdbx_strand_id
1 'polypeptide(L)' 'ARTYFSDAKHFAEQGDYVNAFASVNYAHGWLDCGARIGLFDVGQDDQLFTLYE' A
#
# COMPACT_ATOMS: atom_id res chain seq x y z
N ALA A 1 -4.44 3.81 -4.55
CA ALA A 1 -4.18 2.41 -4.12
C ALA A 1 -4.75 1.35 -5.08
N ARG A 2 -6.05 1.36 -5.44
CA ARG A 2 -6.68 0.28 -6.23
C ARG A 2 -5.98 -0.09 -7.56
N THR A 3 -5.48 0.88 -8.32
CA THR A 3 -4.74 0.64 -9.56
C THR A 3 -3.51 -0.22 -9.33
N TYR A 4 -2.60 0.21 -8.45
CA TYR A 4 -1.38 -0.54 -8.12
C TYR A 4 -1.65 -1.90 -7.46
N PHE A 5 -2.77 -2.05 -6.74
CA PHE A 5 -3.17 -3.37 -6.24
C PHE A 5 -3.61 -4.31 -7.37
N SER A 6 -4.28 -3.78 -8.40
CA SER A 6 -4.61 -4.54 -9.61
C SER A 6 -3.35 -4.95 -10.36
N ASP A 7 -2.37 -4.04 -10.49
CA ASP A 7 -1.08 -4.33 -11.11
C ASP A 7 -0.31 -5.42 -10.33
N ALA A 8 -0.34 -5.35 -8.99
CA ALA A 8 0.28 -6.37 -8.15
C ALA A 8 -0.30 -7.77 -8.41
N LYS A 9 -1.63 -7.88 -8.55
CA LYS A 9 -2.28 -9.13 -8.92
C LYS A 9 -1.88 -9.60 -10.31
N HIS A 10 -1.87 -8.69 -11.27
CA HIS A 10 -1.50 -8.99 -12.66
C HIS A 10 -0.08 -9.56 -12.76
N PHE A 11 0.89 -8.93 -12.10
CA PHE A 11 2.27 -9.42 -12.09
C PHE A 11 2.41 -10.74 -11.33
N ALA A 12 1.69 -10.92 -10.22
CA ALA A 12 1.71 -12.16 -9.47
C ALA A 12 1.16 -13.35 -10.28
N GLU A 13 0.07 -13.14 -11.04
CA GLU A 13 -0.51 -14.16 -11.94
C GLU A 13 0.46 -14.58 -13.04
N GLN A 14 1.39 -13.71 -13.43
CA GLN A 14 2.44 -13.99 -14.42
C GLN A 14 3.72 -14.58 -13.81
N GLY A 15 3.80 -14.72 -12.48
CA GLY A 15 5.00 -15.15 -11.77
C GLY A 15 6.08 -14.08 -11.62
N ASP A 16 5.79 -12.82 -12.00
CA ASP A 16 6.68 -11.68 -11.80
C ASP A 16 6.53 -11.12 -10.38
N TYR A 17 7.07 -11.84 -9.41
CA TYR A 17 6.93 -11.48 -8.01
C TYR A 17 7.67 -10.20 -7.62
N VAL A 18 8.69 -9.78 -8.37
CA VAL A 18 9.41 -8.53 -8.11
C VAL A 18 8.48 -7.34 -8.38
N ASN A 19 7.85 -7.32 -9.55
CA ASN A 19 6.91 -6.25 -9.88
C ASN A 19 5.60 -6.35 -9.09
N ALA A 20 5.16 -7.57 -8.76
CA ALA A 20 4.02 -7.77 -7.87
C ALA A 20 4.27 -7.16 -6.48
N PHE A 21 5.44 -7.45 -5.91
CA PHE A 21 5.85 -6.93 -4.61
C PHE A 21 6.03 -5.41 -4.64
N ALA A 22 6.67 -4.86 -5.67
CA ALA A 22 6.81 -3.41 -5.83
C ALA A 22 5.44 -2.72 -5.90
N SER A 23 4.52 -3.25 -6.70
CA SER A 23 3.19 -2.66 -6.91
C SER A 23 2.33 -2.71 -5.65
N VAL A 24 2.35 -3.81 -4.88
CA VAL A 24 1.57 -3.88 -3.63
C VAL A 24 2.10 -2.93 -2.56
N ASN A 25 3.43 -2.79 -2.44
CA ASN A 25 4.03 -1.82 -1.51
C ASN A 25 3.74 -0.38 -1.93
N TYR A 26 3.76 -0.07 -3.23
CA TYR A 26 3.40 1.25 -3.71
C TYR A 26 1.91 1.55 -3.48
N ALA A 27 1.03 0.56 -3.62
CA ALA A 27 -0.37 0.68 -3.24
C ALA A 27 -0.53 1.00 -1.75
N HIS A 28 0.23 0.33 -0.87
CA HIS A 28 0.25 0.57 0.56
C HIS A 28 0.78 1.97 0.91
N GLY A 29 1.86 2.42 0.27
CA GLY A 29 2.43 3.76 0.50
C GLY A 29 1.44 4.91 0.26
N TRP A 30 0.50 4.75 -0.67
CA TRP A 30 -0.59 5.72 -0.84
C TRP A 30 -1.61 5.70 0.30
N LEU A 31 -1.89 4.53 0.89
CA LEU A 31 -2.76 4.42 2.06
C LEU A 31 -2.05 5.01 3.30
N ASP A 32 -0.77 4.69 3.49
CA ASP A 32 0.10 5.30 4.51
C ASP A 32 0.11 6.82 4.43
N CYS A 33 0.29 7.37 3.23
CA CYS A 33 0.26 8.81 3.03
C CYS A 33 -1.07 9.42 3.50
N GLY A 34 -2.20 8.79 3.13
CA GLY A 34 -3.52 9.22 3.57
C GLY A 34 -3.73 9.12 5.09
N ALA A 35 -3.25 8.05 5.73
CA ALA A 35 -3.29 7.90 7.18
C ALA A 35 -2.45 8.98 7.87
N ARG A 36 -1.22 9.19 7.38
CA ARG A 36 -0.24 10.11 7.96
C ARG A 36 -0.66 11.57 7.87
N ILE A 37 -1.27 11.99 6.77
CA ILE A 37 -1.78 13.37 6.61
C ILE A 37 -3.15 13.57 7.29
N GLY A 38 -3.70 12.55 7.95
CA GLY A 38 -5.00 12.62 8.62
C GLY A 38 -6.20 12.61 7.67
N LEU A 39 -6.03 12.20 6.42
CA LEU A 39 -7.14 11.99 5.49
C LEU A 39 -7.98 10.76 5.88
N PHE A 40 -7.33 9.74 6.44
CA PHE A 40 -7.98 8.53 6.93
C PHE A 40 -7.78 8.41 8.44
N ASP A 41 -8.88 8.15 9.16
CA ASP A 41 -8.80 7.70 10.55
C ASP A 41 -8.46 6.21 10.56
N VAL A 42 -7.29 5.90 11.09
CA VAL A 42 -6.76 4.53 11.21
C VAL A 42 -6.68 4.07 12.66
N GLY A 43 -7.33 4.76 13.59
CA GLY A 43 -7.40 4.32 14.98
C GLY A 43 -6.05 4.27 15.71
N GLN A 44 -5.08 5.09 15.28
CA GLN A 44 -3.70 5.09 15.80
C GLN A 44 -2.95 3.76 15.59
N ASP A 45 -3.32 3.00 14.55
CA ASP A 45 -2.61 1.76 14.19
C ASP A 45 -1.25 2.06 13.53
N ASP A 46 -0.22 2.16 14.36
CA ASP A 46 1.18 2.38 13.98
C ASP A 46 1.92 1.08 13.58
N GLN A 47 1.26 -0.09 13.70
CA GLN A 47 1.80 -1.36 13.20
C GLN A 47 1.52 -1.53 11.71
N LEU A 48 0.30 -1.18 11.30
CA LEU A 48 -0.09 -1.24 9.90
C LEU A 48 0.31 0.01 9.13
N PHE A 49 0.23 1.21 9.74
CA PHE A 49 0.52 2.46 9.07
C PHE A 49 1.74 3.19 9.64
N THR A 50 2.43 3.94 8.78
CA THR A 50 3.55 4.79 9.22
C THR A 50 3.06 6.16 9.68
N LEU A 51 2.71 6.30 10.97
CA LEU A 51 2.21 7.54 11.58
C LEU A 51 3.33 8.49 12.02
N TYR A 52 2.99 9.73 12.39
CA TYR A 52 3.91 10.65 13.06
C TYR A 52 4.04 10.26 14.54
N GLU A 53 5.24 10.38 15.10
CA GLU A 53 5.46 10.38 16.56
C GLU A 53 4.90 11.64 17.22
#